data_AF-A0A8T0DFV5-F1
#
_entry.id   AF-A0A8T0DFV5-F1
#
_cell.length_a   1.000
_cell.length_b   1.000
_cell.length_c   1.000
_cell.angle_alpha   90.00
_cell.angle_beta   90.00
_cell.angle_gamma   90.00
#
_symmetry.space_group_name_H-M   'P 1'
#
loop_
_entity.id
_entity.type
_entity.pdbx_description
1 polymer ?
#
loop_
_entity_poly.entity_id
_entity_poly.type
_entity_poly.pdbx_seq_one_letter_code
_entity_poly.pdbx_strand_id
1 'polypeptide(L)'
;MTQKLPLLNPLKAKIEELNIRFEENKRSVADFGKVVVKEGYNDRIKSVCAEKFVRFSEELLCQRDTTIDKLRLKNNALDGQLKKLRRHLRQKEELGDVLHAVDFEQLKIDNTKCLAQIDEKNQIIQKLKLIAGRTQQVLNSLKNKLNEALQGGKRLEAEINQRLDIIRRSKNEMIIVKKEYAHENLINKNFYEQKSSYTVPSVLDFVRMKNEEREMARQESIYNRRLKIAEMALARHKKVWTQALHGGATAKV
;
A
#
# COMPACT_ATOMS: atom_id res chain seq x y z
N MET A 1 30.37 56.87 -23.57
CA MET A 1 30.12 57.82 -24.67
C MET A 1 28.97 58.79 -24.36
N THR A 2 28.94 59.39 -23.16
CA THR A 2 27.72 60.06 -22.62
C THR A 2 27.99 61.47 -22.08
N GLN A 3 29.05 62.15 -22.56
CA GLN A 3 29.40 63.51 -22.14
C GLN A 3 29.23 64.61 -23.20
N LYS A 4 28.93 64.29 -24.47
CA LYS A 4 28.75 65.29 -25.55
C LYS A 4 27.32 65.85 -25.70
N LEU A 5 26.33 65.34 -24.95
CA LEU A 5 24.93 65.72 -25.12
C LEU A 5 24.42 67.00 -24.38
N PRO A 6 25.05 67.53 -23.30
CA PRO A 6 24.39 68.58 -22.51
C PRO A 6 24.39 69.97 -23.17
N LEU A 7 25.26 70.22 -24.17
CA LEU A 7 25.38 71.53 -24.84
C LEU A 7 24.59 71.62 -26.17
N LEU A 8 24.20 70.48 -26.75
CA LEU A 8 23.48 70.46 -28.03
C LEU A 8 22.02 70.96 -27.87
N ASN A 9 21.37 70.60 -26.77
CA ASN A 9 19.97 70.94 -26.52
C ASN A 9 19.76 72.44 -26.26
N PRO A 10 20.60 73.14 -25.46
CA PRO A 10 20.52 74.59 -25.31
C PRO A 10 20.72 75.35 -26.62
N LEU A 11 21.69 74.93 -27.45
CA LEU A 11 21.97 75.57 -28.73
C LEU A 11 20.80 75.40 -29.72
N LYS A 12 20.21 74.20 -29.79
CA LYS A 12 19.01 73.96 -30.62
C LYS A 12 17.83 74.81 -30.16
N ALA A 13 17.57 74.87 -28.86
CA ALA A 13 16.51 75.71 -28.30
C ALA A 13 16.74 77.21 -28.62
N LYS A 14 18.01 77.66 -28.60
CA LYS A 14 18.34 79.05 -28.93
C LYS A 14 18.11 79.38 -30.40
N ILE A 15 18.47 78.47 -31.31
CA ILE A 15 18.22 78.63 -32.74
C ILE A 15 16.72 78.68 -33.02
N GLU A 16 15.94 77.79 -32.39
CA GLU A 16 14.49 77.77 -32.52
C GLU A 16 13.85 79.06 -32.00
N GLU A 17 14.29 79.56 -30.85
CA GLU A 17 13.85 80.85 -30.31
C GLU A 17 14.13 82.00 -31.28
N LEU A 18 15.34 82.06 -31.86
CA LEU A 18 15.73 83.10 -32.81
C LEU A 18 14.89 83.05 -34.09
N ASN A 19 14.60 81.86 -34.60
CA ASN A 19 13.74 81.68 -35.77
C ASN A 19 12.31 82.17 -35.50
N ILE A 20 11.75 81.84 -34.33
CA ILE A 20 10.42 82.33 -33.94
C ILE A 20 10.41 83.86 -33.87
N ARG A 21 11.40 84.45 -33.19
CA ARG A 21 11.52 85.92 -33.08
C ARG A 21 11.67 86.60 -34.45
N PHE A 22 12.45 86.00 -35.34
CA PHE A 22 12.65 86.52 -36.69
C PHE A 22 11.34 86.55 -37.48
N GLU A 23 10.59 85.44 -37.48
CA GLU A 23 9.29 85.36 -38.18
C GLU A 23 8.24 86.29 -37.57
N GLU A 24 8.20 86.42 -36.24
CA GLU A 24 7.32 87.38 -35.56
C GLU A 24 7.65 88.83 -35.92
N ASN A 25 8.93 89.20 -35.91
CA ASN A 25 9.37 90.54 -36.27
C ASN A 25 9.07 90.84 -37.74
N LYS A 26 9.31 89.87 -38.64
CA LYS A 26 8.99 90.02 -40.05
C LYS A 26 7.50 90.27 -40.28
N ARG A 27 6.63 89.54 -39.59
CA ARG A 27 5.16 89.78 -39.62
C ARG A 27 4.81 91.15 -39.05
N SER A 28 5.35 91.49 -37.87
CA SER A 28 5.10 92.78 -37.21
C SER A 28 5.50 93.97 -38.07
N VAL A 29 6.63 93.91 -38.79
CA VAL A 29 7.06 94.95 -39.73
C VAL A 29 6.12 95.07 -40.93
N ALA A 30 5.68 93.93 -41.49
CA ALA A 30 4.73 93.92 -42.59
C ALA A 30 3.37 94.51 -42.18
N ASP A 31 2.87 94.13 -41.00
CA ASP A 31 1.61 94.62 -40.43
C ASP A 31 1.70 96.11 -40.08
N PHE A 32 2.83 96.57 -39.51
CA PHE A 32 3.08 97.99 -39.27
C PHE A 32 3.04 98.81 -40.57
N GLY A 33 3.75 98.33 -41.61
CA GLY A 33 3.75 98.98 -42.92
C GLY A 33 2.36 99.07 -43.55
N LYS A 34 1.49 98.08 -43.30
CA LYS A 34 0.11 98.10 -43.78
C LYS A 34 -0.78 99.03 -42.94
N VAL A 35 -0.85 98.80 -41.63
CA VAL A 35 -1.84 99.41 -40.73
C VAL A 35 -1.48 100.85 -40.37
N VAL A 36 -0.20 101.14 -40.15
CA VAL A 36 0.26 102.45 -39.68
C VAL A 36 0.68 103.33 -40.85
N VAL A 37 1.50 102.80 -41.78
CA VAL A 37 2.07 103.61 -42.86
C VAL A 37 1.09 103.79 -44.03
N LYS A 38 0.41 102.74 -44.49
CA LYS A 38 -0.53 102.86 -45.63
C LYS A 38 -1.94 103.28 -45.18
N GLU A 39 -2.55 102.52 -44.27
CA GLU A 39 -3.93 102.77 -43.81
C GLU A 39 -4.04 103.94 -42.82
N GLY A 40 -2.93 104.30 -42.15
CA GLY A 40 -2.88 105.39 -41.18
C GLY A 40 -2.44 106.74 -41.75
N TYR A 41 -2.06 106.82 -43.03
CA TYR A 41 -1.63 108.07 -43.65
C TYR A 41 -2.82 108.95 -44.00
N ASN A 42 -2.80 110.19 -43.52
CA ASN A 42 -3.84 111.17 -43.81
C ASN A 42 -3.31 112.17 -44.84
N ASP A 43 -3.85 112.10 -46.06
CA ASP A 43 -3.40 112.91 -47.19
C ASP A 43 -3.59 114.42 -46.95
N ARG A 44 -4.57 114.82 -46.12
CA ARG A 44 -4.79 116.23 -45.75
C ARG A 44 -3.72 116.81 -44.82
N ILE A 45 -3.16 115.97 -43.95
CA ILE A 45 -2.13 116.35 -42.96
C ILE A 45 -0.72 116.01 -43.47
N LYS A 46 -0.63 115.27 -44.60
CA LYS A 46 0.61 114.70 -45.16
C LYS A 46 1.47 113.97 -44.11
N SER A 47 0.79 113.30 -43.17
CA SER A 47 1.42 112.59 -42.06
C SER A 47 0.54 111.45 -41.57
N VAL A 48 1.13 110.54 -40.80
CA VAL A 48 0.42 109.41 -40.19
C VAL A 48 -0.35 109.87 -38.96
N CYS A 49 -1.60 109.41 -38.82
CA CYS A 49 -2.40 109.65 -37.63
C CYS A 49 -1.78 108.97 -36.40
N ALA A 50 -1.41 109.76 -35.39
CA ALA A 50 -0.85 109.25 -34.13
C ALA A 50 -1.72 108.16 -33.47
N GLU A 51 -3.06 108.28 -33.54
CA GLU A 51 -4.00 107.29 -33.01
C GLU A 51 -3.78 105.88 -33.59
N LYS A 52 -3.47 105.78 -34.89
CA LYS A 52 -3.21 104.49 -35.55
C LYS A 52 -1.93 103.84 -35.06
N PHE A 53 -0.89 104.65 -34.80
CA PHE A 53 0.36 104.19 -34.20
C PHE A 53 0.17 103.73 -32.75
N VAL A 54 -0.57 104.50 -31.95
CA VAL A 54 -0.87 104.17 -30.55
C VAL A 54 -1.65 102.86 -30.48
N ARG A 55 -2.73 102.73 -31.25
CA ARG A 55 -3.55 101.50 -31.27
C ARG A 55 -2.76 100.27 -31.70
N PHE A 56 -1.92 100.39 -32.74
CA PHE A 56 -1.04 99.29 -33.16
C PHE A 56 -0.07 98.89 -32.03
N SER A 57 0.48 99.87 -31.31
CA SER A 57 1.40 99.63 -30.20
C SER A 57 0.71 98.95 -29.02
N GLU A 58 -0.52 99.37 -28.67
CA GLU A 58 -1.35 98.73 -27.63
C GLU A 58 -1.73 97.30 -28.00
N GLU A 59 -2.15 97.06 -29.25
CA GLU A 59 -2.45 95.71 -29.75
C GLU A 59 -1.20 94.81 -29.70
N LEU A 60 -0.03 95.32 -30.09
CA LEU A 60 1.23 94.59 -30.02
C LEU A 60 1.59 94.23 -28.57
N LEU A 61 1.47 95.17 -27.63
CA LEU A 61 1.72 94.91 -26.21
C LEU A 61 0.77 93.84 -25.66
N CYS A 62 -0.53 93.93 -25.97
CA CYS A 62 -1.53 92.95 -25.55
C CYS A 62 -1.25 91.53 -26.09
N GLN A 63 -0.80 91.42 -27.35
CA GLN A 63 -0.38 90.14 -27.93
C GLN A 63 0.86 89.57 -27.23
N ARG A 64 1.83 90.43 -26.87
CA ARG A 64 3.02 90.03 -26.11
C ARG A 64 2.65 89.56 -24.71
N ASP A 65 1.77 90.25 -24.00
CA ASP A 65 1.27 89.85 -22.68
C ASP A 65 0.55 88.50 -22.74
N THR A 66 -0.33 88.31 -23.73
CA THR A 66 -1.01 87.01 -23.98
C THR A 66 -0.01 85.88 -24.20
N THR A 67 1.12 86.16 -24.86
CA THR A 67 2.16 85.18 -25.15
C THR A 67 2.95 84.84 -23.88
N ILE A 68 3.27 85.85 -23.07
CA ILE A 68 3.92 85.69 -21.77
C ILE A 68 3.07 84.78 -20.87
N ASP A 69 1.77 85.01 -20.78
CA ASP A 69 0.89 84.20 -19.93
C ASP A 69 0.78 82.75 -20.42
N LYS A 70 0.71 82.53 -21.74
CA LYS A 70 0.77 81.18 -22.33
C LYS A 70 2.08 80.46 -21.98
N LEU A 71 3.21 81.16 -22.07
CA LEU A 71 4.52 80.60 -21.73
C LEU A 71 4.64 80.28 -20.24
N ARG A 72 4.12 81.15 -19.36
CA ARG A 72 4.07 80.92 -17.90
C ARG A 72 3.28 79.67 -17.56
N LEU A 73 2.08 79.51 -18.14
CA LEU A 73 1.25 78.32 -17.94
C LEU A 73 1.96 77.03 -18.39
N LYS A 74 2.58 77.05 -19.59
CA LYS A 74 3.36 75.92 -20.09
C LYS A 74 4.54 75.58 -19.18
N ASN A 75 5.27 76.58 -18.70
CA ASN A 75 6.40 76.37 -17.81
C ASN A 75 5.97 75.74 -16.48
N ASN A 76 4.88 76.22 -15.88
CA ASN A 76 4.32 75.64 -14.65
C ASN A 76 3.85 74.19 -14.85
N ALA A 77 3.22 73.88 -16.00
CA ALA A 77 2.81 72.52 -16.33
C ALA A 77 4.01 71.57 -16.49
N LEU A 78 5.07 72.02 -17.18
CA LEU A 78 6.30 71.25 -17.36
C LEU A 78 7.04 71.04 -16.03
N ASP A 79 7.12 72.05 -15.16
CA ASP A 79 7.70 71.90 -13.82
C ASP A 79 6.92 70.87 -12.98
N GLY A 80 5.58 70.89 -13.06
CA GLY A 80 4.73 69.87 -12.43
C GLY A 80 4.99 68.45 -12.94
N GLN A 81 5.13 68.27 -14.26
CA GLN A 81 5.48 66.98 -14.87
C GLN A 81 6.87 66.51 -14.44
N LEU A 82 7.84 67.41 -14.46
CA LEU A 82 9.22 67.13 -14.04
C LEU A 82 9.29 66.71 -12.57
N LYS A 83 8.54 67.36 -11.68
CA LYS A 83 8.42 66.95 -10.26
C LYS A 83 7.80 65.56 -10.11
N LYS A 84 6.76 65.22 -10.89
CA LYS A 84 6.15 63.87 -10.89
C LYS A 84 7.13 62.81 -11.38
N LEU A 85 7.80 63.05 -12.50
CA LEU A 85 8.80 62.13 -13.05
C LEU A 85 9.97 61.91 -12.09
N ARG A 86 10.48 62.97 -11.44
CA ARG A 86 11.52 62.83 -10.40
C ARG A 86 11.03 62.02 -9.20
N ARG A 87 9.75 62.16 -8.80
CA ARG A 87 9.17 61.33 -7.74
C ARG A 87 9.07 59.86 -8.16
N HIS A 88 8.61 59.59 -9.37
CA HIS A 88 8.56 58.22 -9.90
C HIS A 88 9.94 57.60 -10.02
N LEU A 89 10.96 58.36 -10.44
CA LEU A 89 12.34 57.91 -10.49
C LEU A 89 12.84 57.53 -9.09
N ARG A 90 12.65 58.40 -8.09
CA ARG A 90 13.02 58.10 -6.70
C ARG A 90 12.27 56.90 -6.14
N GLN A 91 10.97 56.79 -6.37
CA GLN A 91 10.21 55.61 -5.96
C GLN A 91 10.72 54.34 -6.63
N LYS A 92 11.14 54.41 -7.90
CA LYS A 92 11.73 53.26 -8.62
C LYS A 92 13.15 52.94 -8.15
N GLU A 93 13.91 53.92 -7.69
CA GLU A 93 15.22 53.75 -7.06
C GLU A 93 15.08 53.17 -5.64
N GLU A 94 14.09 53.63 -4.86
CA GLU A 94 13.75 53.11 -3.52
C GLU A 94 13.09 51.72 -3.59
N LEU A 95 12.25 51.44 -4.60
CA LEU A 95 11.85 50.07 -4.96
C LEU A 95 12.97 49.28 -5.67
N GLY A 96 14.06 49.95 -6.05
CA GLY A 96 15.26 49.37 -6.64
C GLY A 96 16.27 48.87 -5.61
N ASP A 97 16.02 49.15 -4.32
CA ASP A 97 16.74 48.63 -3.15
C ASP A 97 16.39 47.16 -2.84
N VAL A 98 15.81 46.44 -3.83
CA VAL A 98 15.06 45.19 -3.63
C VAL A 98 15.90 43.92 -3.86
N LEU A 99 17.16 43.96 -4.29
CA LEU A 99 18.09 42.83 -4.10
C LEU A 99 19.52 43.31 -4.36
N HIS A 100 20.34 43.34 -3.32
CA HIS A 100 21.76 43.65 -3.45
C HIS A 100 22.48 42.46 -4.08
N ALA A 101 23.60 42.70 -4.77
CA ALA A 101 24.47 41.62 -5.23
C ALA A 101 24.86 40.64 -4.09
N VAL A 102 24.94 41.17 -2.86
CA VAL A 102 25.17 40.39 -1.63
C VAL A 102 24.03 39.42 -1.33
N ASP A 103 22.77 39.81 -1.57
CA ASP A 103 21.61 38.94 -1.34
C ASP A 103 21.58 37.76 -2.33
N PHE A 104 21.99 38.01 -3.58
CA PHE A 104 22.14 36.94 -4.58
C PHE A 104 23.25 35.96 -4.20
N GLU A 105 24.40 36.44 -3.75
CA GLU A 105 25.48 35.58 -3.28
C GLU A 105 25.09 34.81 -2.02
N GLN A 106 24.36 35.45 -1.08
CA GLN A 106 23.82 34.78 0.10
C GLN A 106 22.84 33.66 -0.29
N LEU A 107 21.92 33.92 -1.22
CA LEU A 107 20.98 32.92 -1.72
C LEU A 107 21.72 31.73 -2.36
N LYS A 108 22.82 31.99 -3.07
CA LYS A 108 23.66 30.96 -3.68
C LYS A 108 24.39 30.11 -2.63
N ILE A 109 24.90 30.74 -1.57
CA ILE A 109 25.50 30.04 -0.43
C ILE A 109 24.44 29.14 0.24
N ASP A 110 23.27 29.69 0.53
CA ASP A 110 22.18 28.95 1.20
C ASP A 110 21.67 27.79 0.34
N ASN A 111 21.54 27.99 -0.97
CA ASN A 111 21.19 26.93 -1.91
C ASN A 111 22.24 25.82 -1.92
N THR A 112 23.53 26.19 -1.99
CA THR A 112 24.64 25.22 -1.95
C THR A 112 24.64 24.42 -0.63
N LYS A 113 24.37 25.09 0.49
CA LYS A 113 24.27 24.43 1.81
C LYS A 113 23.08 23.47 1.88
N CYS A 114 21.92 23.87 1.37
CA CYS A 114 20.73 23.02 1.28
C CYS A 114 20.98 21.79 0.40
N LEU A 115 21.62 21.95 -0.76
CA LEU A 115 21.98 20.85 -1.65
C LEU A 115 22.92 19.85 -0.95
N ALA A 116 23.95 20.34 -0.26
CA ALA A 116 24.86 19.48 0.50
C ALA A 116 24.13 18.68 1.59
N GLN A 117 23.17 19.31 2.30
CA GLN A 117 22.35 18.62 3.29
C GLN A 117 21.44 17.56 2.65
N ILE A 118 20.84 17.86 1.50
CA ILE A 118 20.01 16.89 0.75
C ILE A 118 20.85 15.68 0.35
N ASP A 119 22.06 15.90 -0.16
CA ASP A 119 22.96 14.81 -0.56
C ASP A 119 23.39 13.95 0.63
N GLU A 120 23.71 14.56 1.78
CA GLU A 120 24.02 13.83 3.01
C GLU A 120 22.85 12.96 3.46
N LYS A 121 21.63 13.52 3.49
CA LYS A 121 20.42 12.77 3.85
C LYS A 121 20.14 11.65 2.85
N ASN A 122 20.33 11.88 1.56
CA ASN A 122 20.17 10.86 0.52
C ASN A 122 21.15 9.69 0.72
N GLN A 123 22.42 9.97 1.05
CA GLN A 123 23.40 8.92 1.36
C GLN A 123 23.00 8.10 2.59
N ILE A 124 22.48 8.75 3.64
CA ILE A 124 21.96 8.06 4.83
C ILE A 124 20.77 7.16 4.46
N ILE A 125 19.82 7.67 3.68
CA ILE A 125 18.65 6.90 3.23
C ILE A 125 19.09 5.69 2.41
N GLN A 126 20.08 5.83 1.52
CA GLN A 126 20.61 4.70 0.75
C GLN A 126 21.22 3.63 1.66
N LYS A 127 22.04 4.03 2.64
CA LYS A 127 22.61 3.09 3.64
C LYS A 127 21.51 2.36 4.42
N LEU A 128 20.49 3.09 4.88
CA LEU A 128 19.36 2.49 5.60
C LEU A 128 18.55 1.52 4.73
N LYS A 129 18.31 1.85 3.45
CA LYS A 129 17.65 0.94 2.50
C LYS A 129 18.42 -0.37 2.32
N LEU A 130 19.75 -0.31 2.22
CA LEU A 130 20.59 -1.51 2.13
C LEU A 130 20.48 -2.37 3.39
N ILE A 131 20.53 -1.74 4.58
CA ILE A 131 20.39 -2.44 5.86
C ILE A 131 18.99 -3.08 5.98
N ALA A 132 17.94 -2.34 5.63
CA ALA A 132 16.57 -2.86 5.63
C ALA A 132 16.42 -4.05 4.69
N GLY A 133 16.97 -3.98 3.48
CA GLY A 133 16.98 -5.09 2.52
C GLY A 133 17.69 -6.33 3.06
N ARG A 134 18.89 -6.18 3.62
CA ARG A 134 19.64 -7.28 4.26
C ARG A 134 18.87 -7.89 5.44
N THR A 135 18.31 -7.04 6.28
CA THR A 135 17.51 -7.47 7.45
C THR A 135 16.29 -8.27 6.99
N GLN A 136 15.62 -7.83 5.93
CA GLN A 136 14.49 -8.55 5.35
C GLN A 136 14.90 -9.92 4.79
N GLN A 137 16.04 -10.02 4.12
CA GLN A 137 16.58 -11.30 3.63
C GLN A 137 16.87 -12.26 4.79
N VAL A 138 17.54 -11.78 5.84
CA VAL A 138 17.81 -12.58 7.05
C VAL A 138 16.51 -13.04 7.70
N LEU A 139 15.54 -12.13 7.87
CA LEU A 139 14.24 -12.44 8.45
C LEU A 139 13.51 -13.53 7.64
N ASN A 140 13.50 -13.41 6.31
CA ASN A 140 12.88 -14.42 5.44
C ASN A 140 13.59 -15.78 5.57
N SER A 141 14.91 -15.79 5.65
CA SER A 141 15.67 -17.03 5.87
C SER A 141 15.33 -17.70 7.20
N LEU A 142 15.18 -16.92 8.28
CA LEU A 142 14.80 -17.43 9.59
C LEU A 142 13.35 -17.95 9.61
N LYS A 143 12.43 -17.25 8.94
CA LYS A 143 11.04 -17.72 8.76
C LYS A 143 10.99 -19.07 8.05
N ASN A 144 11.78 -19.26 7.01
CA ASN A 144 11.84 -20.53 6.29
C ASN A 144 12.38 -21.66 7.17
N LYS A 145 13.50 -21.43 7.87
CA LYS A 145 14.05 -22.40 8.84
C LYS A 145 13.07 -22.76 9.95
N LEU A 146 12.33 -21.78 10.46
CA LEU A 146 11.29 -22.01 11.46
C LEU A 146 10.16 -22.88 10.91
N ASN A 147 9.72 -22.62 9.68
CA ASN A 147 8.67 -23.40 9.03
C ASN A 147 9.13 -24.85 8.77
N GLU A 148 10.37 -25.05 8.33
CA GLU A 148 10.99 -26.38 8.17
C GLU A 148 11.01 -27.13 9.51
N ALA A 149 11.45 -26.47 10.59
CA ALA A 149 11.47 -27.07 11.93
C ALA A 149 10.06 -27.44 12.41
N LEU A 150 9.06 -26.59 12.19
CA LEU A 150 7.67 -26.86 12.52
C LEU A 150 7.10 -28.05 11.74
N GLN A 151 7.40 -28.14 10.45
CA GLN A 151 6.99 -29.29 9.62
C GLN A 151 7.68 -30.58 10.08
N GLY A 152 8.97 -30.50 10.40
CA GLY A 152 9.73 -31.60 11.01
C GLY A 152 9.11 -32.08 12.31
N GLY A 153 8.72 -31.14 13.19
CA GLY A 153 8.02 -31.44 14.44
C GLY A 153 6.71 -32.18 14.22
N LYS A 154 5.85 -31.69 13.30
CA LYS A 154 4.58 -32.36 12.95
C LYS A 154 4.81 -33.77 12.39
N ARG A 155 5.84 -33.96 11.56
CA ARG A 155 6.19 -35.27 11.02
C ARG A 155 6.64 -36.23 12.12
N LEU A 156 7.49 -35.78 13.03
CA LEU A 156 7.93 -36.57 14.18
C LEU A 156 6.78 -36.95 15.09
N GLU A 157 5.85 -36.02 15.35
CA GLU A 157 4.65 -36.28 16.13
C GLU A 157 3.78 -37.37 15.49
N ALA A 158 3.57 -37.31 14.17
CA ALA A 158 2.88 -38.36 13.43
C ALA A 158 3.59 -39.72 13.52
N GLU A 159 4.93 -39.73 13.40
CA GLU A 159 5.72 -40.96 13.53
C GLU A 159 5.65 -41.56 14.95
N ILE A 160 5.69 -40.72 15.98
CA ILE A 160 5.53 -41.15 17.37
C ILE A 160 4.17 -41.81 17.56
N ASN A 161 3.09 -41.19 17.08
CA ASN A 161 1.74 -41.75 17.16
C ASN A 161 1.63 -43.09 16.44
N GLN A 162 2.21 -43.19 15.24
CA GLN A 162 2.26 -44.45 14.49
C GLN A 162 3.02 -45.55 15.26
N ARG A 163 4.17 -45.22 15.86
CA ARG A 163 4.96 -46.17 16.66
C ARG A 163 4.22 -46.61 17.92
N LEU A 164 3.52 -45.70 18.60
CA LEU A 164 2.70 -46.01 19.77
C LEU A 164 1.56 -46.99 19.41
N ASP A 165 0.92 -46.80 18.26
CA ASP A 165 -0.12 -47.73 17.77
C ASP A 165 0.44 -49.12 17.47
N ILE A 166 1.62 -49.20 16.85
CA ILE A 166 2.29 -50.49 16.59
C ILE A 166 2.62 -51.20 17.91
N ILE A 167 3.18 -50.47 18.89
CA ILE A 167 3.48 -51.01 20.22
C ILE A 167 2.19 -51.53 20.87
N ARG A 168 1.09 -50.79 20.78
CA ARG A 168 -0.21 -51.20 21.32
C ARG A 168 -0.70 -52.50 20.68
N ARG A 169 -0.64 -52.62 19.35
CA ARG A 169 -1.05 -53.84 18.62
C ARG A 169 -0.16 -55.03 19.00
N SER A 170 1.15 -54.85 19.00
CA SER A 170 2.11 -55.90 19.37
C SER A 170 1.92 -56.37 20.81
N LYS A 171 1.63 -55.47 21.76
CA LYS A 171 1.27 -55.84 23.14
C LYS A 171 0.02 -56.71 23.20
N ASN A 172 -1.02 -56.38 22.42
CA ASN A 172 -2.24 -57.18 22.35
C ASN A 172 -1.98 -58.57 21.75
N GLU A 173 -1.24 -58.64 20.64
CA GLU A 173 -0.83 -59.90 20.02
C GLU A 173 -0.02 -60.77 20.99
N MET A 174 0.93 -60.18 21.72
CA MET A 174 1.72 -60.88 22.74
C MET A 174 0.84 -61.51 23.83
N ILE A 175 -0.25 -60.85 24.23
CA ILE A 175 -1.21 -61.43 25.20
C ILE A 175 -1.90 -62.66 24.60
N ILE A 176 -2.31 -62.59 23.34
CA ILE A 176 -2.97 -63.69 22.63
C ILE A 176 -2.00 -64.87 22.49
N VAL A 177 -0.81 -64.62 21.95
CA VAL A 177 0.24 -65.64 21.76
C VAL A 177 0.62 -66.30 23.07
N LYS A 178 0.70 -65.56 24.19
CA LYS A 178 0.96 -66.17 25.51
C LYS A 178 -0.16 -67.12 25.96
N LYS A 179 -1.43 -66.79 25.68
CA LYS A 179 -2.57 -67.67 26.01
C LYS A 179 -2.54 -68.93 25.15
N GLU A 180 -2.32 -68.78 23.84
CA GLU A 180 -2.19 -69.89 22.90
C GLU A 180 -1.01 -70.79 23.28
N TYR A 181 0.16 -70.21 23.55
CA TYR A 181 1.33 -70.94 24.02
C TYR A 181 1.04 -71.73 25.30
N ALA A 182 0.36 -71.14 26.28
CA ALA A 182 0.01 -71.84 27.51
C ALA A 182 -0.95 -73.03 27.24
N HIS A 183 -1.89 -72.86 26.33
CA HIS A 183 -2.83 -73.91 25.92
C HIS A 183 -2.11 -75.05 25.19
N GLU A 184 -1.33 -74.73 24.16
CA GLU A 184 -0.55 -75.70 23.39
C GLU A 184 0.46 -76.44 24.28
N ASN A 185 1.11 -75.74 25.21
CA ASN A 185 2.05 -76.38 26.14
C ASN A 185 1.35 -77.36 27.09
N LEU A 186 0.12 -77.06 27.52
CA LEU A 186 -0.69 -78.00 28.32
C LEU A 186 -1.06 -79.24 27.50
N ILE A 187 -1.54 -79.04 26.27
CA ILE A 187 -1.86 -80.13 25.35
C ILE A 187 -0.63 -80.99 25.08
N ASN A 188 0.52 -80.38 24.81
CA ASN A 188 1.76 -81.08 24.52
C ASN A 188 2.23 -81.89 25.73
N LYS A 189 2.14 -81.36 26.96
CA LYS A 189 2.41 -82.11 28.19
C LYS A 189 1.51 -83.35 28.30
N ASN A 190 0.21 -83.19 28.09
CA ASN A 190 -0.74 -84.32 28.11
C ASN A 190 -0.37 -85.36 27.04
N PHE A 191 0.04 -84.95 25.83
CA PHE A 191 0.51 -85.87 24.81
C PHE A 191 1.79 -86.59 25.19
N TYR A 192 2.76 -85.93 25.84
CA TYR A 192 3.97 -86.57 26.35
C TYR A 192 3.63 -87.60 27.45
N GLU A 193 2.71 -87.28 28.36
CA GLU A 193 2.21 -88.21 29.39
C GLU A 193 1.48 -89.42 28.77
N GLN A 194 0.62 -89.18 27.78
CA GLN A 194 -0.03 -90.25 27.03
C GLN A 194 0.98 -91.11 26.29
N LYS A 195 1.97 -90.51 25.63
CA LYS A 195 3.03 -91.23 24.94
C LYS A 195 3.91 -92.04 25.89
N SER A 196 4.17 -91.51 27.09
CA SER A 196 4.96 -92.20 28.11
C SER A 196 4.18 -93.33 28.81
N SER A 197 2.86 -93.21 28.94
CA SER A 197 2.01 -94.26 29.49
C SER A 197 1.60 -95.30 28.43
N TYR A 198 1.68 -94.94 27.15
CA TYR A 198 1.41 -95.85 26.03
C TYR A 198 2.52 -96.89 25.89
N THR A 199 2.22 -98.11 26.33
CA THR A 199 3.04 -99.29 26.11
C THR A 199 2.37 -100.15 25.05
N VAL A 200 3.10 -100.54 24.00
CA VAL A 200 2.57 -101.41 22.94
C VAL A 200 2.20 -102.76 23.57
N PRO A 201 0.91 -103.17 23.54
CA PRO A 201 0.49 -104.44 24.10
C PRO A 201 1.13 -105.61 23.35
N SER A 202 1.45 -106.69 24.07
CA SER A 202 1.87 -107.94 23.44
C SER A 202 0.79 -108.46 22.48
N VAL A 203 1.17 -109.20 21.43
CA VAL A 203 0.24 -109.74 20.41
C VAL A 203 -0.93 -110.50 21.05
N LEU A 204 -0.67 -111.26 22.11
CA LEU A 204 -1.70 -111.99 22.86
C LEU A 204 -2.65 -111.06 23.61
N ASP A 205 -2.14 -110.00 24.22
CA ASP A 205 -2.94 -109.02 24.94
C ASP A 205 -3.79 -108.18 23.98
N PHE A 206 -3.26 -107.88 22.79
CA PHE A 206 -4.03 -107.22 21.73
C PHE A 206 -5.21 -108.08 21.25
N VAL A 207 -4.99 -109.38 21.02
CA VAL A 207 -6.08 -110.30 20.64
C VAL A 207 -7.12 -110.42 21.75
N ARG A 208 -6.69 -110.46 23.02
CA ARG A 208 -7.58 -110.47 24.18
C ARG A 208 -8.41 -109.19 24.25
N MET A 209 -7.77 -108.01 24.19
CA MET A 209 -8.46 -106.72 24.21
C MET A 209 -9.43 -106.57 23.04
N LYS A 210 -9.10 -107.05 21.83
CA LYS A 210 -10.03 -107.03 20.69
C LYS A 210 -11.23 -107.95 20.87
N ASN A 211 -11.06 -109.08 21.54
CA ASN A 211 -12.18 -109.94 21.89
C ASN A 211 -13.07 -109.30 22.98
N GLU A 212 -12.46 -108.67 23.98
CA GLU A 212 -13.18 -107.92 25.02
C GLU A 212 -13.95 -106.75 24.43
N GLU A 213 -13.35 -105.97 23.53
CA GLU A 213 -14.02 -104.88 22.79
C GLU A 213 -15.24 -105.40 22.02
N ARG A 214 -15.10 -106.53 21.31
CA ARG A 214 -16.21 -107.16 20.58
C ARG A 214 -17.32 -107.62 21.52
N GLU A 215 -16.97 -108.20 22.67
CA GLU A 215 -17.94 -108.66 23.64
C GLU A 215 -18.68 -107.50 24.30
N MET A 216 -17.95 -106.43 24.64
CA MET A 216 -18.54 -105.19 25.16
C MET A 216 -19.47 -104.54 24.14
N ALA A 217 -19.10 -104.48 22.86
CA ALA A 217 -19.96 -103.96 21.80
C ALA A 217 -21.23 -104.82 21.61
N ARG A 218 -21.12 -106.16 21.72
CA ARG A 218 -22.30 -107.04 21.75
C ARG A 218 -23.17 -106.74 22.97
N GLN A 219 -22.59 -106.61 24.15
CA GLN A 219 -23.33 -106.28 25.37
C GLN A 219 -24.01 -104.93 25.25
N GLU A 220 -23.35 -103.90 24.73
CA GLU A 220 -23.92 -102.59 24.48
C GLU A 220 -25.12 -102.69 23.51
N SER A 221 -25.01 -103.49 22.45
CA SER A 221 -26.11 -103.75 21.53
C SER A 221 -27.30 -104.46 22.22
N ILE A 222 -27.02 -105.45 23.08
CA ILE A 222 -28.03 -106.16 23.86
C ILE A 222 -28.70 -105.20 24.87
N TYR A 223 -27.92 -104.38 25.58
CA TYR A 223 -28.43 -103.40 26.54
C TYR A 223 -29.25 -102.31 25.85
N ASN A 224 -28.79 -101.78 24.71
CA ASN A 224 -29.57 -100.85 23.89
C ASN A 224 -30.89 -101.49 23.42
N ARG A 225 -30.88 -102.76 23.02
CA ARG A 225 -32.10 -103.48 22.65
C ARG A 225 -33.03 -103.71 23.84
N ARG A 226 -32.50 -104.05 25.02
CA ARG A 226 -33.27 -104.19 26.27
C ARG A 226 -33.85 -102.85 26.73
N LEU A 227 -33.07 -101.78 26.68
CA LEU A 227 -33.51 -100.41 26.96
C LEU A 227 -34.70 -100.05 26.07
N LYS A 228 -34.59 -100.31 24.76
CA LYS A 228 -35.67 -100.06 23.80
C LYS A 228 -36.93 -100.88 24.08
N ILE A 229 -36.79 -102.16 24.46
CA ILE A 229 -37.94 -102.99 24.86
C ILE A 229 -38.59 -102.46 26.15
N ALA A 230 -37.79 -102.03 27.13
CA ALA A 230 -38.26 -101.47 28.38
C ALA A 230 -38.97 -100.12 28.16
N GLU A 231 -38.43 -99.25 27.32
CA GLU A 231 -39.08 -98.00 26.88
C GLU A 231 -40.43 -98.27 26.19
N MET A 232 -40.48 -99.26 25.29
CA MET A 232 -41.73 -99.67 24.64
C MET A 232 -42.75 -100.29 25.62
N ALA A 233 -42.29 -101.09 26.59
CA ALA A 233 -43.15 -101.63 27.64
C ALA A 233 -43.69 -100.53 28.57
N LEU A 234 -42.84 -99.59 28.99
CA LEU A 234 -43.23 -98.41 29.76
C LEU A 234 -44.26 -97.58 29.00
N ALA A 235 -44.06 -97.35 27.70
CA ALA A 235 -45.03 -96.64 26.86
C ALA A 235 -46.38 -97.37 26.78
N ARG A 236 -46.37 -98.70 26.66
CA ARG A 236 -47.59 -99.53 26.69
C ARG A 236 -48.30 -99.47 28.05
N HIS A 237 -47.58 -99.65 29.15
CA HIS A 237 -48.15 -99.56 30.51
C HIS A 237 -48.71 -98.16 30.79
N LYS A 238 -48.02 -97.09 30.38
CA LYS A 238 -48.54 -95.72 30.45
C LYS A 238 -49.84 -95.58 29.67
N LYS A 239 -49.94 -96.16 28.47
CA LYS A 239 -51.15 -96.12 27.64
C LYS A 239 -52.33 -96.89 28.28
N VAL A 240 -52.07 -98.09 28.79
CA VAL A 240 -53.07 -98.90 29.52
C VAL A 240 -53.53 -98.21 30.81
N TRP A 241 -52.60 -97.63 31.58
CA TRP A 241 -52.94 -96.84 32.77
C TRP A 241 -53.77 -95.61 32.38
N THR A 242 -53.38 -94.83 31.37
CA THR A 242 -54.25 -93.73 30.91
C THR A 242 -55.65 -94.21 30.49
N GLN A 243 -55.81 -95.39 29.89
CA GLN A 243 -57.14 -95.93 29.57
C GLN A 243 -57.93 -96.38 30.81
N ALA A 244 -57.29 -96.96 31.83
CA ALA A 244 -57.93 -97.30 33.10
C ALA A 244 -58.31 -96.07 33.94
N LEU A 245 -57.55 -94.96 33.82
CA LEU A 245 -57.85 -93.66 34.45
C LEU A 245 -59.07 -92.97 33.83
N HIS A 246 -59.31 -93.18 32.53
CA HIS A 246 -60.48 -92.62 31.81
C HIS A 246 -61.71 -93.57 31.80
N GLY A 247 -61.53 -94.87 32.08
CA GLY A 247 -62.63 -95.84 32.23
C GLY A 247 -63.27 -95.88 33.63
N GLY A 248 -62.63 -95.30 34.65
CA GLY A 248 -63.15 -95.20 36.02
C GLY A 248 -63.95 -93.93 36.33
N ALA A 249 -64.04 -92.98 35.38
CA ALA A 249 -64.69 -91.68 35.56
C ALA A 249 -66.14 -91.60 35.01
N THR A 250 -66.74 -92.72 34.58
CA THR A 250 -68.14 -92.79 34.10
C THR A 250 -68.98 -93.87 34.81
N ALA A 251 -68.72 -94.10 36.09
CA ALA A 251 -69.58 -94.90 36.97
C ALA A 251 -69.69 -94.26 38.37
N LYS A 252 -70.36 -93.10 38.44
CA LYS A 252 -71.03 -92.53 39.62
C LYS A 252 -71.76 -91.24 39.23
N VAL A 253 -72.96 -91.39 38.66
CA VAL A 253 -74.28 -90.90 39.11
C VAL A 253 -75.31 -91.76 38.37
#